data_AF-A0A395M388-F1
#
_entry.id   AF-A0A395M388-F1
#
_cell.length_a   1.000
_cell.length_b   1.000
_cell.length_c   1.000
_cell.angle_alpha   90.00
_cell.angle_beta   90.00
_cell.angle_gamma   90.00
#
_symmetry.space_group_name_H-M   'P 1'
#
loop_
_entity.id
_entity.type
_entity.pdbx_description
1 polymer ?
#
loop_
_entity_poly.entity_id
_entity_poly.type
_entity_poly.pdbx_seq_one_letter_code
_entity_poly.pdbx_strand_id
1 'polypeptide(L)'
;MLKQIFMYLFVITFVISGCSQSGRRQSRQSAELAQNRRESSRSESSSNRKTVVKVEKEHGVKYIWVEINGLKLKFVFDTGASSVSTSSAEAAVLYEQGALSDADIIKGEIIFE
;
A
#
# COMPACT_ATOMS: atom_id res chain seq x y z
N MET A 1 41.83 15.65 9.54
CA MET A 1 40.39 15.52 9.19
C MET A 1 40.18 15.23 7.70
N LEU A 2 40.79 15.98 6.79
CA LEU A 2 40.63 15.77 5.34
C LEU A 2 41.09 14.39 4.84
N LYS A 3 42.18 13.83 5.40
CA LYS A 3 42.68 12.49 5.07
C LYS A 3 41.73 11.34 5.47
N GLN A 4 40.91 11.52 6.52
CA GLN A 4 39.94 10.50 6.93
C GLN A 4 38.73 10.50 5.98
N ILE A 5 38.30 11.67 5.51
CA ILE A 5 37.26 11.81 4.49
C ILE A 5 37.67 11.12 3.18
N PHE A 6 38.93 11.30 2.74
CA PHE A 6 39.46 10.59 1.56
C PHE A 6 39.52 9.07 1.74
N MET A 7 39.79 8.58 2.96
CA MET A 7 39.77 7.15 3.26
C MET A 7 38.36 6.56 3.13
N TYR A 8 37.34 7.25 3.65
CA TYR A 8 35.95 6.77 3.54
C TYR A 8 35.42 6.82 2.09
N LEU A 9 35.84 7.80 1.29
CA LEU A 9 35.46 7.89 -0.12
C LEU A 9 36.02 6.71 -0.95
N PHE A 10 37.24 6.25 -0.65
CA PHE A 10 37.90 5.15 -1.34
C PHE A 10 37.30 3.77 -1.00
N VAL A 11 36.74 3.61 0.20
CA VAL A 11 36.09 2.37 0.65
C VAL A 11 34.71 2.18 -0.01
N ILE A 12 33.98 3.25 -0.29
CA ILE A 12 32.63 3.18 -0.90
C ILE A 12 32.69 2.80 -2.39
N THR A 13 33.75 3.17 -3.11
CA THR A 13 33.91 2.86 -4.54
C THR A 13 34.25 1.40 -4.84
N PHE A 14 34.63 0.60 -3.83
CA PHE A 14 35.02 -0.80 -4.01
C PHE A 14 33.87 -1.82 -3.89
N VAL A 15 32.66 -1.38 -3.51
CA VAL A 15 31.54 -2.29 -3.16
C VAL A 15 30.51 -2.50 -4.28
N ILE A 16 30.61 -1.80 -5.42
CA ILE A 16 29.63 -1.91 -6.52
C ILE A 16 30.16 -2.51 -7.83
N SER A 17 31.37 -3.06 -7.85
CA SER A 17 31.90 -3.80 -9.01
C SER A 17 31.46 -5.27 -9.02
N GLY A 18 30.14 -5.50 -8.94
CA GLY A 18 29.50 -6.82 -8.93
C GLY A 18 28.46 -6.98 -10.04
N CYS A 19 28.89 -7.02 -11.30
CA CYS A 19 28.06 -7.51 -12.41
C CYS A 19 28.83 -8.60 -13.16
N SER A 20 28.30 -9.84 -13.18
CA SER A 20 28.21 -10.71 -14.36
C SER A 20 27.97 -12.19 -13.98
N GLN A 21 26.80 -12.73 -14.34
CA GLN A 21 26.69 -14.04 -15.01
C GLN A 21 25.25 -14.21 -15.56
N SER A 22 25.02 -13.91 -16.83
CA SER A 22 25.00 -14.83 -17.99
C SER A 22 23.89 -15.89 -17.95
N GLY A 23 22.78 -15.59 -18.64
CA GLY A 23 21.69 -16.52 -18.92
C GLY A 23 21.07 -16.27 -20.30
N ARG A 24 21.88 -16.11 -21.35
CA ARG A 24 21.39 -16.12 -22.74
C ARG A 24 21.04 -17.55 -23.14
N ARG A 25 19.78 -17.95 -22.98
CA ARG A 25 19.18 -19.06 -23.73
C ARG A 25 18.53 -18.48 -24.97
N GLN A 26 19.22 -18.56 -26.10
CA GLN A 26 18.63 -18.30 -27.41
C GLN A 26 19.06 -19.42 -28.35
N SER A 27 18.16 -20.37 -28.60
CA SER A 27 18.15 -21.13 -29.85
C SER A 27 16.81 -21.86 -29.99
N ARG A 28 16.01 -21.37 -30.93
CA ARG A 28 15.07 -22.13 -31.77
C ARG A 28 13.95 -22.92 -31.09
N GLN A 29 12.89 -22.22 -30.66
CA GLN A 29 11.52 -22.69 -30.96
C GLN A 29 10.53 -21.52 -31.09
N SER A 30 10.93 -20.48 -31.81
CA SER A 30 10.00 -19.47 -32.35
C SER A 30 9.54 -19.95 -33.72
N ALA A 31 8.60 -20.90 -33.77
CA ALA A 31 7.89 -21.23 -35.02
C ALA A 31 6.56 -21.99 -34.85
N GLU A 32 6.24 -22.58 -33.68
CA GLU A 32 5.10 -23.53 -33.60
C GLU A 32 4.04 -23.24 -32.51
N LEU A 33 4.10 -22.09 -31.84
CA LEU A 33 3.05 -21.66 -30.89
C LEU A 33 2.47 -20.27 -31.22
N ALA A 34 2.70 -19.78 -32.43
CA ALA A 34 2.12 -18.53 -32.92
C ALA A 34 0.68 -18.69 -33.47
N GLN A 35 0.05 -19.86 -33.35
CA GLN A 35 -1.22 -20.15 -34.01
C GLN A 35 -2.45 -20.30 -33.09
N ASN A 36 -2.34 -20.11 -31.77
CA ASN A 36 -3.52 -20.11 -30.89
C ASN A 36 -3.93 -18.72 -30.38
N ARG A 37 -3.75 -17.69 -31.22
CA ARG A 37 -4.22 -16.32 -30.98
C ARG A 37 -5.54 -16.05 -31.71
N ARG A 38 -6.59 -16.84 -31.49
CA ARG A 38 -8.01 -16.45 -31.72
C ARG A 38 -8.96 -17.37 -30.95
N GLU A 39 -8.97 -17.27 -29.63
CA GLU A 39 -10.18 -17.36 -28.80
C GLU A 39 -9.85 -16.80 -27.41
N SER A 40 -9.53 -15.51 -27.35
CA SER A 40 -9.53 -14.76 -26.09
C SER A 40 -10.99 -14.39 -25.77
N SER A 41 -11.82 -15.41 -25.59
CA SER A 41 -13.14 -15.25 -24.98
C SER A 41 -12.92 -15.18 -23.47
N ARG A 42 -12.78 -13.95 -22.97
CA ARG A 42 -13.18 -13.49 -21.63
C ARG A 42 -13.33 -14.60 -20.58
N SER A 43 -12.20 -15.10 -20.10
CA SER A 43 -12.15 -15.49 -18.69
C SER A 43 -11.59 -14.27 -17.98
N GLU A 44 -12.48 -13.42 -17.45
CA GLU A 44 -12.13 -12.66 -16.25
C GLU A 44 -11.81 -13.70 -15.18
N SER A 45 -10.57 -14.18 -15.19
CA SER A 45 -9.96 -14.77 -14.02
C SER A 45 -10.16 -13.74 -12.93
N SER A 46 -11.10 -13.98 -12.03
CA SER A 46 -11.31 -13.24 -10.81
C SER A 46 -9.99 -13.24 -10.06
N SER A 47 -9.13 -12.27 -10.37
CA SER A 47 -7.88 -12.07 -9.67
C SER A 47 -8.30 -11.90 -8.22
N ASN A 48 -7.94 -12.85 -7.37
CA ASN A 48 -8.23 -12.82 -5.95
C ASN A 48 -7.61 -11.52 -5.40
N ARG A 49 -8.39 -10.43 -5.36
CA ARG A 49 -7.91 -9.11 -4.97
C ARG A 49 -7.67 -9.15 -3.47
N LYS A 50 -6.42 -9.41 -3.11
CA LYS A 50 -5.97 -9.45 -1.73
C LYS A 50 -5.48 -8.07 -1.31
N THR A 51 -6.16 -7.47 -0.34
CA THR A 51 -5.66 -6.28 0.36
C THR A 51 -4.86 -6.74 1.57
N VAL A 52 -3.64 -6.22 1.72
CA VAL A 52 -2.77 -6.49 2.88
C VAL A 52 -2.57 -5.19 3.64
N VAL A 53 -2.95 -5.17 4.91
CA VAL A 53 -2.82 -4.00 5.80
C VAL A 53 -1.85 -4.34 6.91
N LYS A 54 -0.93 -3.41 7.21
CA LYS A 54 -0.03 -3.53 8.36
C LYS A 54 -0.80 -3.19 9.63
N VAL A 55 -0.77 -4.09 10.61
CA VAL A 55 -1.45 -3.93 11.90
C VAL A 55 -0.40 -3.69 12.99
N GLU A 56 -0.64 -2.68 13.81
CA GLU A 56 0.10 -2.42 15.06
C GLU A 56 -0.68 -3.04 16.22
N LYS A 57 0.01 -3.64 17.19
CA LYS A 57 -0.64 -4.25 18.36
C LYS A 57 -0.11 -3.64 19.64
N GLU A 58 -0.99 -3.06 20.43
CA GLU A 58 -0.67 -2.41 21.70
C GLU A 58 -1.71 -2.83 22.74
N HIS A 59 -1.25 -3.32 23.91
CA HIS A 59 -2.13 -3.74 25.02
C HIS A 59 -3.28 -4.69 24.64
N GLY A 60 -3.08 -5.53 23.62
CA GLY A 60 -4.11 -6.45 23.13
C GLY A 60 -5.05 -5.88 22.07
N VAL A 61 -5.03 -4.57 21.84
CA VAL A 61 -5.79 -3.88 20.80
C VAL A 61 -4.98 -3.85 19.50
N LYS A 62 -5.67 -4.06 18.37
CA LYS A 62 -5.09 -4.00 17.02
C LYS A 62 -5.44 -2.65 16.42
N TYR A 63 -4.45 -1.98 15.85
CA TYR A 63 -4.59 -0.68 15.23
C TYR A 63 -4.12 -0.69 13.78
N ILE A 64 -4.78 0.11 12.94
CA ILE A 64 -4.40 0.36 11.56
C ILE A 64 -4.38 1.87 11.29
N TRP A 65 -3.52 2.29 10.37
CA TRP A 65 -3.53 3.65 9.86
C TRP A 65 -4.52 3.75 8.69
N VAL A 66 -5.42 4.72 8.77
CA VAL A 66 -6.41 5.03 7.73
C VAL A 66 -6.19 6.46 7.27
N GLU A 67 -6.24 6.67 5.96
CA GLU A 67 -6.14 8.00 5.37
C GLU A 67 -7.51 8.44 4.87
N ILE A 68 -7.99 9.58 5.35
CA ILE A 68 -9.26 10.21 4.96
C ILE A 68 -8.92 11.55 4.34
N ASN A 69 -9.11 11.66 3.02
CA ASN A 69 -8.84 12.89 2.26
C ASN A 69 -7.45 13.50 2.55
N GLY A 70 -6.42 12.67 2.71
CA GLY A 70 -5.05 13.09 2.99
C GLY A 70 -4.68 13.20 4.47
N LEU A 71 -5.63 13.11 5.39
CA LEU A 71 -5.38 13.09 6.84
C LEU A 71 -5.26 11.65 7.34
N LYS A 72 -4.17 11.34 8.04
CA LYS A 72 -3.94 10.01 8.62
C LYS A 72 -4.42 9.94 10.07
N LEU A 73 -5.27 8.96 10.34
CA LEU A 73 -5.80 8.66 11.67
C LEU A 73 -5.54 7.19 12.00
N LYS A 74 -5.36 6.89 13.29
CA LYS A 74 -5.15 5.54 13.80
C LYS A 74 -6.49 4.99 14.29
N PHE A 75 -6.96 3.92 13.66
CA PHE A 75 -8.23 3.27 13.99
C PHE A 75 -7.99 1.93 14.68
N VAL A 76 -8.93 1.53 15.54
CA VAL A 76 -9.00 0.17 16.05
C VAL A 76 -9.49 -0.74 14.94
N PHE A 77 -8.78 -1.85 14.71
CA PHE A 77 -9.21 -2.87 13.76
C PHE A 77 -10.18 -3.85 14.43
N ASP A 78 -11.46 -3.53 14.37
CA ASP A 78 -12.55 -4.32 14.94
C ASP A 78 -13.17 -5.25 13.87
N THR A 79 -13.04 -6.56 14.07
CA THR A 79 -13.63 -7.58 13.17
C THR A 79 -15.10 -7.86 13.48
N GLY A 80 -15.62 -7.35 14.60
CA GLY A 80 -17.03 -7.48 15.01
C GLY A 80 -17.93 -6.36 14.51
N ALA A 81 -17.36 -5.26 14.00
CA ALA A 81 -18.09 -4.13 13.45
C ALA A 81 -18.35 -4.30 11.95
N SER A 82 -19.58 -4.01 11.50
CA SER A 82 -19.95 -3.97 10.08
C SER A 82 -19.76 -2.59 9.46
N SER A 83 -19.75 -1.53 10.28
CA SER A 83 -19.61 -0.13 9.89
C SER A 83 -18.33 0.47 10.46
N VAL A 84 -17.82 1.52 9.80
CA VAL A 84 -16.74 2.33 10.34
C VAL A 84 -17.34 3.40 11.24
N SER A 85 -16.88 3.46 12.49
CA SER A 85 -17.24 4.48 13.46
C SER A 85 -16.01 5.30 13.85
N THR A 86 -16.24 6.56 14.20
CA THR A 86 -15.23 7.50 14.69
C THR A 86 -15.85 8.35 15.78
N SER A 87 -15.06 8.87 16.72
CA SER A 87 -15.64 9.75 17.73
C SER A 87 -16.02 11.10 17.11
N SER A 88 -16.93 11.80 17.77
CA SER A 88 -17.27 13.17 17.42
C SER A 88 -16.05 14.11 17.46
N ALA A 89 -15.08 13.83 18.33
CA ALA A 89 -13.86 14.63 18.43
C ALA A 89 -12.94 14.44 17.22
N GLU A 90 -12.71 13.21 16.76
CA GLU A 90 -11.91 13.01 15.54
C GLU A 90 -12.64 13.48 14.28
N ALA A 91 -13.98 13.34 14.22
CA ALA A 91 -14.78 13.92 13.14
C ALA A 91 -14.67 15.45 13.09
N ALA A 92 -14.69 16.11 14.25
CA ALA A 92 -14.47 17.56 14.34
C ALA A 92 -13.07 17.94 13.84
N VAL A 93 -12.03 17.20 14.20
CA VAL A 93 -10.67 17.43 13.68
C VAL A 93 -10.63 17.30 12.15
N LEU A 94 -11.25 16.27 11.59
CA LEU A 94 -11.33 16.10 10.13
C LEU A 94 -12.03 17.29 9.45
N TYR A 95 -13.13 17.77 10.02
CA TYR A 95 -13.88 18.91 9.51
C TYR A 95 -13.05 20.22 9.60
N GLU A 96 -12.44 20.49 10.75
CA GLU A 96 -11.61 21.68 10.96
C GLU A 96 -10.37 21.72 10.05
N GLN A 97 -9.80 20.56 9.74
CA GLN A 97 -8.67 20.44 8.81
C GLN A 97 -9.10 20.45 7.33
N GLY A 98 -10.40 20.57 7.05
CA GLY A 98 -10.95 20.55 5.69
C GLY A 98 -10.88 19.18 5.00
N ALA A 99 -10.59 18.12 5.77
CA ALA A 99 -10.65 16.74 5.30
C ALA A 99 -12.09 16.21 5.23
N LEU A 100 -13.03 16.85 5.92
CA LEU A 100 -14.47 16.69 5.73
C LEU A 100 -15.11 18.06 5.46
N SER A 101 -16.20 18.05 4.71
CA SER A 101 -17.02 19.22 4.38
C SER A 101 -18.49 18.98 4.67
N ASP A 102 -19.30 20.05 4.66
CA ASP A 102 -20.75 19.94 4.82
C ASP A 102 -21.42 18.98 3.81
N ALA A 103 -20.82 18.82 2.62
CA ALA A 103 -21.32 17.92 1.59
C ALA A 103 -21.12 16.43 1.94
N ASP A 104 -20.16 16.12 2.80
CA ASP A 104 -19.88 14.76 3.27
C ASP A 104 -20.83 14.34 4.42
N ILE A 105 -21.55 15.30 5.00
CA ILE A 105 -22.44 15.08 6.13
C ILE A 105 -23.87 14.83 5.62
N ILE A 106 -24.29 13.57 5.66
CA ILE A 106 -25.68 13.21 5.37
C ILE A 106 -26.54 13.60 6.57
N LYS A 107 -27.34 14.68 6.44
CA LYS A 107 -28.35 15.04 7.44
C LYS A 107 -29.45 13.96 7.45
N GLY A 108 -29.38 13.02 8.39
CA GLY A 108 -30.39 11.97 8.48
C GLY A 108 -30.34 11.10 9.73
N GLU A 109 -29.16 10.77 10.25
CA GLU A 109 -29.08 9.92 11.45
C GLU A 109 -27.70 10.08 12.11
N ILE A 110 -27.64 10.81 13.23
CA ILE A 110 -26.51 10.72 14.16
C ILE A 110 -26.94 9.69 15.19
N ILE A 111 -26.50 8.44 15.02
CA ILE A 111 -26.65 7.42 16.05
C ILE A 111 -25.50 7.64 17.03
N PHE A 112 -25.81 8.21 18.19
CA PHE A 112 -24.90 8.19 19.33
C PHE A 112 -25.00 6.78 19.95
N GLU A 113 -23.97 5.96 19.76
CA GLU A 113 -23.69 4.81 20.63
C GLU A 113 -22.67 5.19 21.71
#